data_AF-A0A7X1NVL3-F1
#
_entry.id   AF-A0A7X1NVL3-F1
#
_cell.length_a   1.000
_cell.length_b   1.000
_cell.length_c   1.000
_cell.angle_alpha   90.00
_cell.angle_beta   90.00
_cell.angle_gamma   90.00
#
_symmetry.space_group_name_H-M   'P 1'
#
loop_
_entity.id
_entity.type
_entity.pdbx_description
1 polymer ?
#
loop_
_entity_poly.entity_id
_entity_poly.type
_entity_poly.pdbx_seq_one_letter_code
_entity_poly.pdbx_strand_id
1 'polypeptide(L)'
;MPAEALADFHGLSYFAPDPEWAFVLPVEPGDGSEVTLATNTGEARPMARFGEVTLPLPDGSHRLTLFAPPGDEAPARVFVPFRDGTSGQDTYGAGRYLDAPLARTPEGLRVSLDFNLAYHPYCAYGDGWTCPLPPREHWLSVPVRAGERLPDPEQP
;
A
#
# COMPACT_ATOMS: atom_id res chain seq x y z
N MET A 1 16.69 11.11 0.12
CA MET A 1 17.24 11.39 -1.22
C MET A 1 18.66 11.89 -1.09
N PRO A 2 19.59 11.30 -1.86
CA PRO A 2 20.95 11.84 -2.02
C PRO A 2 20.92 13.28 -2.54
N ALA A 3 21.97 14.06 -2.24
CA ALA A 3 22.04 15.47 -2.61
C ALA A 3 21.99 15.70 -4.13
N GLU A 4 22.58 14.81 -4.93
CA GLU A 4 22.51 14.85 -6.39
C GLU A 4 21.07 14.68 -6.90
N ALA A 5 20.30 13.76 -6.33
CA ALA A 5 18.91 13.50 -6.72
C ALA A 5 17.97 14.64 -6.33
N LEU A 6 18.34 15.49 -5.36
CA LEU A 6 17.56 16.66 -4.98
C LEU A 6 17.73 17.83 -5.96
N ALA A 7 18.85 17.90 -6.68
CA ALA A 7 19.11 18.98 -7.64
C ALA A 7 18.16 18.92 -8.86
N ASP A 8 17.82 17.70 -9.27
CA ASP A 8 16.94 17.42 -10.41
C ASP A 8 15.52 16.98 -9.98
N PHE A 9 15.14 17.24 -8.73
CA PHE A 9 13.82 16.85 -8.21
C PHE A 9 12.76 17.90 -8.57
N HIS A 10 11.88 17.55 -9.52
CA HIS A 10 10.77 18.40 -9.95
C HIS A 10 9.41 18.02 -9.34
N GLY A 11 9.38 16.94 -8.54
CA GLY A 11 8.18 16.43 -7.91
C GLY A 11 8.09 14.91 -8.01
N LEU A 12 7.11 14.34 -7.30
CA LEU A 12 6.77 12.93 -7.42
C LEU A 12 5.92 12.72 -8.68
N SER A 13 6.10 11.58 -9.34
CA SER A 13 5.35 11.21 -10.54
C SER A 13 4.15 10.34 -10.18
N TYR A 14 3.02 10.58 -10.80
CA TYR A 14 1.77 9.84 -10.59
C TYR A 14 1.18 9.37 -11.90
N PHE A 15 0.50 8.23 -11.88
CA PHE A 15 -0.46 7.90 -12.93
C PHE A 15 -1.62 8.90 -12.93
N ALA A 16 -2.32 9.01 -14.06
CA ALA A 16 -3.57 9.75 -14.10
C ALA A 16 -4.58 9.10 -13.12
N PRO A 17 -5.35 9.87 -12.34
CA PRO A 17 -6.35 9.30 -11.44
C PRO A 17 -7.38 8.47 -12.20
N ASP A 18 -7.64 7.27 -11.67
CA ASP A 18 -8.56 6.30 -12.24
C ASP A 18 -9.58 5.86 -11.17
N PRO A 19 -10.87 6.25 -11.32
CA PRO A 19 -11.92 5.88 -10.38
C PRO A 19 -12.16 4.37 -10.27
N GLU A 20 -11.78 3.55 -11.25
CA GLU A 20 -11.91 2.08 -11.17
C GLU A 20 -11.01 1.48 -10.09
N TRP A 21 -9.97 2.22 -9.68
CA TRP A 21 -9.04 1.84 -8.62
C TRP A 21 -9.38 2.46 -7.25
N ALA A 22 -10.57 3.03 -7.09
CA ALA A 22 -11.06 3.58 -5.83
C ALA A 22 -12.21 2.75 -5.26
N PHE A 23 -11.94 1.99 -4.20
CA PHE A 23 -12.90 1.05 -3.61
C PHE A 23 -13.35 1.48 -2.21
N VAL A 24 -14.63 1.23 -1.91
CA VAL A 24 -15.16 1.28 -0.54
C VAL A 24 -15.72 -0.08 -0.19
N LEU A 25 -15.03 -0.80 0.69
CA LEU A 25 -15.28 -2.22 0.94
C LEU A 25 -15.69 -2.48 2.40
N PRO A 26 -16.59 -3.45 2.65
CA PRO A 26 -16.87 -3.90 4.00
C PRO A 26 -15.64 -4.60 4.59
N VAL A 27 -15.37 -4.34 5.88
CA VAL A 27 -14.26 -4.97 6.61
C VAL A 27 -14.77 -6.22 7.33
N GLU A 28 -14.16 -7.36 7.05
CA GLU A 28 -14.28 -8.57 7.84
C GLU A 28 -13.39 -8.41 9.09
N PRO A 29 -13.92 -8.54 10.32
CA PRO A 29 -13.12 -8.40 11.53
C PRO A 29 -11.99 -9.43 11.59
N GLY A 30 -10.79 -8.96 11.92
CA GLY A 30 -9.64 -9.82 12.17
C GLY A 30 -9.67 -10.40 13.58
N ASP A 31 -8.73 -11.29 13.85
CA ASP A 31 -8.53 -11.87 15.18
C ASP A 31 -7.67 -10.99 16.10
N GLY A 32 -7.16 -9.86 15.60
CA GLY A 32 -6.25 -8.98 16.32
C GLY A 32 -4.88 -9.60 16.58
N SER A 33 -4.58 -10.77 15.99
CA SER A 33 -3.32 -11.46 16.19
C SER A 33 -2.15 -10.60 15.70
N GLU A 34 -1.06 -10.63 16.46
CA GLU A 34 0.18 -10.00 16.03
C GLU A 34 0.82 -10.80 14.89
N VAL A 35 1.31 -10.06 13.89
CA VAL A 35 2.07 -10.56 12.76
C VAL A 35 3.29 -9.67 12.58
N THR A 36 4.40 -10.28 12.20
CA THR A 36 5.62 -9.54 11.87
C THR A 36 5.71 -9.37 10.37
N LEU A 37 5.71 -8.12 9.91
CA LEU A 37 6.08 -7.80 8.54
C LEU A 37 7.60 -7.78 8.43
N ALA A 38 8.13 -8.51 7.44
CA ALA A 38 9.53 -8.42 7.07
C ALA A 38 9.83 -7.00 6.57
N THR A 39 11.08 -6.55 6.69
CA THR A 39 11.53 -5.25 6.19
C THR A 39 12.73 -5.40 5.27
N ASN A 40 13.05 -4.36 4.51
CA ASN A 40 14.25 -4.31 3.66
C ASN A 40 15.58 -4.46 4.44
N THR A 41 15.61 -4.14 5.73
CA THR A 41 16.81 -4.27 6.58
C THR A 41 16.86 -5.58 7.38
N GLY A 42 15.80 -6.40 7.29
CA GLY A 42 15.65 -7.62 8.08
C GLY A 42 15.13 -7.40 9.51
N GLU A 43 14.93 -6.14 9.91
CA GLU A 43 14.31 -5.80 11.19
C GLU A 43 12.81 -6.17 11.17
N ALA A 44 12.32 -6.76 12.25
CA ALA A 44 10.93 -7.15 12.38
C ALA A 44 10.04 -5.92 12.64
N ARG A 45 8.98 -5.71 11.84
CA ARG A 45 7.95 -4.71 12.12
C ARG A 45 6.67 -5.38 12.61
N PRO A 46 6.36 -5.36 13.92
CA PRO A 46 5.14 -5.94 14.45
C PRO A 46 3.91 -5.11 14.05
N MET A 47 2.85 -5.79 13.66
CA MET A 47 1.55 -5.26 13.28
C MET A 47 0.45 -6.18 13.83
N ALA A 48 -0.77 -5.69 13.96
CA ALA A 48 -1.94 -6.52 14.25
C ALA A 48 -2.78 -6.75 12.99
N ARG A 49 -3.35 -7.95 12.84
CA ARG A 49 -4.37 -8.26 11.83
C ARG A 49 -5.70 -7.63 12.26
N PHE A 50 -5.92 -6.39 11.85
CA PHE A 50 -7.12 -5.63 12.23
C PHE A 50 -8.38 -6.18 11.54
N GLY A 51 -8.25 -6.54 10.27
CA GLY A 51 -9.35 -7.06 9.48
C GLY A 51 -8.89 -7.59 8.15
N GLU A 52 -9.84 -8.07 7.36
CA GLU A 52 -9.62 -8.52 6.00
C GLU A 52 -10.67 -7.90 5.09
N VAL A 53 -10.31 -7.74 3.82
CA VAL A 53 -11.23 -7.32 2.77
C VAL A 53 -11.04 -8.18 1.54
N THR A 54 -12.14 -8.37 0.81
CA THR A 54 -12.13 -8.99 -0.51
C THR A 54 -12.11 -7.89 -1.56
N LEU A 55 -10.96 -7.69 -2.18
CA LEU A 55 -10.75 -6.73 -3.27
C LEU A 55 -11.20 -7.34 -4.60
N PRO A 56 -12.16 -6.74 -5.33
CA PRO A 56 -12.49 -7.17 -6.69
C PRO A 56 -11.41 -6.70 -7.66
N LEU A 57 -10.86 -7.63 -8.45
CA LEU A 57 -9.88 -7.38 -9.50
C LEU A 57 -10.38 -7.94 -10.85
N PRO A 58 -9.81 -7.48 -11.98
CA PRO A 58 -10.17 -8.00 -13.30
C PRO A 58 -10.03 -9.53 -13.48
N ASP A 59 -9.11 -10.17 -12.77
CA ASP A 59 -8.82 -11.60 -12.85
C ASP A 59 -9.47 -12.43 -11.74
N GLY A 60 -10.28 -11.80 -10.88
CA GLY A 60 -10.99 -12.46 -9.78
C GLY A 60 -11.02 -11.62 -8.52
N SER A 61 -11.39 -12.22 -7.40
CA SER A 61 -11.31 -11.57 -6.10
C SER A 61 -10.01 -11.92 -5.39
N HIS A 62 -9.45 -10.95 -4.68
CA HIS A 62 -8.20 -11.09 -3.94
C HIS A 62 -8.39 -10.65 -2.49
N ARG A 63 -7.92 -11.45 -1.53
CA ARG A 63 -8.04 -11.10 -0.10
C ARG A 63 -6.83 -10.30 0.34
N LEU A 64 -7.07 -9.20 1.05
CA LEU A 64 -6.04 -8.37 1.66
C LEU A 64 -6.29 -8.26 3.15
N THR A 65 -5.23 -8.43 3.94
CA THR A 65 -5.24 -8.14 5.36
C THR A 65 -5.02 -6.64 5.57
N LEU A 66 -5.82 -6.07 6.46
CA LEU A 66 -5.69 -4.70 6.94
C LEU A 66 -4.83 -4.73 8.21
N PHE A 67 -3.69 -4.05 8.18
CA PHE A 67 -2.80 -4.00 9.33
C PHE A 67 -3.00 -2.74 10.16
N ALA A 68 -2.95 -2.87 11.47
CA ALA A 68 -2.92 -1.74 12.42
C ALA A 68 -1.71 -1.86 13.35
N PRO A 69 -1.28 -0.78 14.03
CA PRO A 69 -0.34 -0.89 15.13
C PRO A 69 -0.85 -1.89 16.19
N PRO A 70 0.02 -2.73 16.79
CA PRO A 70 -0.39 -3.63 17.87
C PRO A 70 -1.08 -2.88 19.01
N GLY A 71 -2.22 -3.41 19.47
CA GLY A 71 -3.02 -2.81 20.53
C GLY A 71 -3.91 -1.64 20.13
N ASP A 72 -3.90 -1.19 18.87
CA ASP A 72 -4.86 -0.20 18.36
C ASP A 72 -6.15 -0.90 17.90
N GLU A 73 -7.17 -0.89 18.76
CA GLU A 73 -8.47 -1.55 18.51
C GLU A 73 -9.44 -0.67 17.68
N ALA A 74 -9.15 0.63 17.54
CA ALA A 74 -10.02 1.57 16.82
C ALA A 74 -9.21 2.55 15.95
N PRO A 75 -8.36 2.04 15.04
CA PRO A 75 -7.52 2.88 14.20
C PRO A 75 -8.38 3.74 13.27
N ALA A 76 -7.98 4.98 13.04
CA ALA A 76 -8.62 5.84 12.04
C ALA A 76 -8.30 5.41 10.61
N ARG A 77 -7.18 4.71 10.42
CA ARG A 77 -6.67 4.22 9.13
C ARG A 77 -5.89 2.93 9.32
N VAL A 78 -5.85 2.10 8.29
CA VAL A 78 -5.12 0.83 8.26
C VAL A 78 -4.03 0.88 7.22
N PHE A 79 -2.95 0.16 7.50
CA PHE A 79 -1.80 0.03 6.62
C PHE A 79 -1.99 -1.18 5.70
N VAL A 80 -1.85 -0.97 4.39
CA VAL A 80 -1.98 -2.01 3.37
C VAL A 80 -0.77 -1.92 2.42
N PRO A 81 0.31 -2.67 2.70
CA PRO A 81 1.43 -2.79 1.77
C PRO A 81 1.06 -3.79 0.68
N PHE A 82 1.31 -3.47 -0.58
CA PHE A 82 1.00 -4.33 -1.70
C PHE A 82 2.09 -4.29 -2.78
N ARG A 83 2.13 -5.34 -3.57
CA ARG A 83 2.94 -5.42 -4.79
C ARG A 83 2.03 -5.81 -5.94
N ASP A 84 2.28 -5.32 -7.14
CA ASP A 84 1.40 -5.57 -8.28
C ASP A 84 2.17 -5.72 -9.60
N GLY A 85 1.47 -5.92 -10.72
CA GLY A 85 2.07 -6.12 -12.03
C GLY A 85 2.91 -4.95 -12.56
N THR A 86 2.82 -3.76 -11.95
CA THR A 86 3.65 -2.59 -12.28
C THR A 86 5.00 -2.56 -11.54
N SER A 87 5.14 -3.34 -10.48
CA SER A 87 6.28 -3.25 -9.56
C SER A 87 7.60 -3.68 -10.21
N GLY A 88 8.55 -2.74 -10.24
CA GLY A 88 9.89 -2.92 -10.82
C GLY A 88 9.99 -2.53 -12.29
N GLN A 89 8.90 -2.04 -12.89
CA GLN A 89 8.87 -1.50 -14.25
C GLN A 89 8.35 -0.06 -14.22
N ASP A 90 7.09 0.12 -13.84
CA ASP A 90 6.47 1.45 -13.76
C ASP A 90 6.48 2.02 -12.33
N THR A 91 6.57 1.16 -11.31
CA THR A 91 6.54 1.54 -9.88
C THR A 91 7.71 0.92 -9.10
N TYR A 92 7.95 1.35 -7.87
CA TYR A 92 9.03 0.84 -7.04
C TYR A 92 8.97 -0.68 -6.85
N GLY A 93 10.12 -1.34 -7.04
CA GLY A 93 10.19 -2.81 -7.16
C GLY A 93 9.71 -3.59 -5.94
N ALA A 94 9.93 -3.05 -4.73
CA ALA A 94 9.52 -3.70 -3.49
C ALA A 94 8.03 -3.56 -3.19
N GLY A 95 7.30 -2.73 -3.96
CA GLY A 95 5.88 -2.47 -3.78
C GLY A 95 5.58 -1.05 -3.29
N ARG A 96 4.30 -0.84 -2.97
CA ARG A 96 3.71 0.44 -2.58
C ARG A 96 2.84 0.27 -1.35
N TYR A 97 2.51 1.39 -0.72
CA TYR A 97 1.68 1.43 0.48
C TYR A 97 0.39 2.18 0.24
N LEU A 98 -0.63 1.77 1.00
CA LEU A 98 -1.85 2.52 1.22
C LEU A 98 -2.07 2.69 2.73
N ASP A 99 -2.35 3.93 3.14
CA ASP A 99 -2.87 4.26 4.45
C ASP A 99 -4.37 4.53 4.31
N ALA A 100 -5.17 3.48 4.40
CA ALA A 100 -6.57 3.51 4.02
C ALA A 100 -7.46 3.93 5.21
N PRO A 101 -8.26 5.00 5.07
CA PRO A 101 -9.14 5.44 6.15
C PRO A 101 -10.29 4.45 6.39
N LEU A 102 -10.68 4.35 7.66
CA LEU A 102 -11.82 3.55 8.10
C LEU A 102 -13.02 4.46 8.40
N ALA A 103 -14.21 3.97 8.08
CA ALA A 103 -15.47 4.64 8.37
C ALA A 103 -16.48 3.66 8.96
N ARG A 104 -17.10 4.03 10.08
CA ARG A 104 -18.26 3.30 10.63
C ARG A 104 -19.51 3.80 9.94
N THR A 105 -20.27 2.87 9.37
CA THR A 105 -21.54 3.11 8.70
C THR A 105 -22.65 2.33 9.41
N PRO A 106 -23.95 2.62 9.18
CA PRO A 106 -25.03 1.81 9.71
C PRO A 106 -24.96 0.33 9.32
N GLU A 107 -24.33 0.01 8.19
CA GLU A 107 -24.15 -1.36 7.70
C GLU A 107 -22.87 -2.03 8.22
N GLY A 108 -22.08 -1.34 9.05
CA GLY A 108 -20.85 -1.87 9.64
C GLY A 108 -19.60 -1.05 9.31
N LEU A 109 -18.43 -1.62 9.60
CA LEU A 109 -17.13 -0.99 9.34
C LEU A 109 -16.75 -1.12 7.86
N ARG A 110 -16.33 -0.01 7.26
CA ARG A 110 -15.85 0.04 5.87
C ARG A 110 -14.47 0.67 5.79
N VAL A 111 -13.71 0.28 4.78
CA VAL A 111 -12.40 0.84 4.44
C VAL A 111 -12.45 1.45 3.04
N SER A 112 -11.80 2.59 2.85
CA SER A 112 -11.61 3.19 1.52
C SER A 112 -10.22 2.82 1.00
N LEU A 113 -10.15 1.87 0.09
CA LEU A 113 -8.93 1.51 -0.63
C LEU A 113 -8.87 2.30 -1.95
N ASP A 114 -8.29 3.49 -1.88
CA ASP A 114 -8.06 4.32 -3.07
C ASP A 114 -6.61 4.19 -3.55
N PHE A 115 -6.36 3.34 -4.54
CA PHE A 115 -5.02 3.11 -5.06
C PHE A 115 -4.46 4.32 -5.82
N ASN A 116 -5.27 5.34 -6.13
CA ASN A 116 -4.76 6.62 -6.62
C ASN A 116 -3.93 7.37 -5.58
N LEU A 117 -4.08 7.00 -4.31
CA LEU A 117 -3.31 7.51 -3.19
C LEU A 117 -2.16 6.57 -2.78
N ALA A 118 -1.93 5.50 -3.54
CA ALA A 118 -0.83 4.59 -3.28
C ALA A 118 0.50 5.32 -3.47
N TYR A 119 1.41 5.14 -2.52
CA TYR A 119 2.69 5.85 -2.50
C TYR A 119 3.87 4.88 -2.32
N HIS A 120 5.04 5.29 -2.75
CA HIS A 120 6.27 4.54 -2.57
C HIS A 120 6.77 4.66 -1.12
N PRO A 121 7.29 3.57 -0.54
CA PRO A 121 7.97 3.65 0.76
C PRO A 121 9.17 4.60 0.71
N TYR A 122 9.55 5.19 1.85
CA TYR A 122 10.72 6.08 1.92
C TYR A 122 12.02 5.43 1.44
N CYS A 123 12.16 4.11 1.54
CA CYS A 123 13.32 3.38 1.01
C CYS A 123 13.43 3.46 -0.53
N ALA A 124 12.37 3.84 -1.25
CA ALA A 124 12.45 4.14 -2.68
C ALA A 124 13.27 5.40 -2.98
N TYR A 125 13.44 6.29 -1.99
CA TYR A 125 14.06 7.60 -2.14
C TYR A 125 15.44 7.70 -1.48
N GLY A 126 15.96 6.61 -0.93
CA GLY A 126 17.30 6.57 -0.38
C GLY A 126 17.48 5.56 0.74
N ASP A 127 18.73 5.33 1.06
CA ASP A 127 19.14 4.40 2.10
C ASP A 127 18.89 4.96 3.51
N GLY A 128 18.86 4.07 4.50
CA GLY A 128 18.69 4.43 5.92
C GLY A 128 17.26 4.30 6.45
N TRP A 129 16.31 3.83 5.65
CA TRP A 129 14.93 3.57 6.08
C TRP A 129 14.64 2.08 6.20
N THR A 130 14.07 1.68 7.34
CA THR A 130 13.48 0.35 7.56
C THR A 130 12.02 0.37 7.11
N CYS A 131 11.71 -0.31 6.01
CA CYS A 131 10.42 -0.27 5.32
C CYS A 131 9.80 -1.67 5.23
N PRO A 132 8.53 -1.86 5.66
CA PRO A 132 7.80 -3.13 5.51
C PRO A 132 7.71 -3.64 4.08
N LEU A 133 8.03 -4.91 3.87
CA LEU A 133 7.79 -5.57 2.60
C LEU A 133 6.35 -6.07 2.56
N PRO A 134 5.64 -5.90 1.43
CA PRO A 134 4.33 -6.51 1.23
C PRO A 134 4.43 -8.03 1.40
N PRO A 135 3.59 -8.64 2.26
CA PRO A 135 3.58 -10.09 2.41
C PRO A 135 3.09 -10.73 1.10
N ARG A 136 3.39 -12.01 0.88
CA ARG A 136 3.19 -12.67 -0.43
C ARG A 136 1.71 -12.69 -0.83
N GLU A 137 0.83 -12.84 0.13
CA GLU A 137 -0.62 -12.75 -0.01
C GLU A 137 -1.09 -11.38 -0.52
N HIS A 138 -0.29 -10.32 -0.43
CA HIS A 138 -0.62 -8.98 -0.94
C HIS A 138 -0.01 -8.70 -2.32
N TRP A 139 0.44 -9.74 -3.03
CA TRP A 139 0.94 -9.61 -4.39
C TRP A 139 -0.21 -9.81 -5.37
N LEU A 140 -0.65 -8.71 -5.95
CA LEU A 140 -1.70 -8.67 -6.96
C LEU A 140 -1.11 -9.10 -8.31
N SER A 141 -1.81 -9.96 -9.03
CA SER A 141 -1.41 -10.41 -10.38
C SER A 141 -1.69 -9.36 -11.46
N VAL A 142 -2.58 -8.42 -11.18
CA VAL A 142 -2.96 -7.36 -12.11
C VAL A 142 -2.04 -6.13 -12.00
N PRO A 143 -1.81 -5.39 -13.10
CA PRO A 143 -1.11 -4.12 -13.04
C PRO A 143 -2.04 -3.00 -12.51
N VAL A 144 -1.68 -2.42 -11.37
CA VAL A 144 -2.42 -1.30 -10.76
C VAL A 144 -1.81 0.02 -11.23
N ARG A 145 -2.33 0.56 -12.34
CA ARG A 145 -1.88 1.83 -12.96
C ARG A 145 -2.56 3.06 -12.35
N ALA A 146 -2.55 3.12 -11.02
CA ALA A 146 -3.05 4.23 -10.22
C ALA A 146 -2.03 4.58 -9.15
N GLY A 147 -1.98 5.85 -8.73
CA GLY A 147 -1.08 6.32 -7.67
C GLY A 147 0.33 6.64 -8.14
N GLU A 148 1.27 6.62 -7.20
CA GLU A 148 2.65 7.00 -7.45
C GLU A 148 3.34 6.00 -8.40
N ARG A 149 4.17 6.55 -9.29
CA ARG A 149 4.98 5.83 -10.28
C ARG A 149 6.41 6.35 -10.33
N LEU A 150 7.28 5.58 -10.96
CA LEU A 150 8.64 6.04 -11.27
C LEU A 150 8.59 7.18 -12.31
N PRO A 151 9.54 8.13 -12.24
CA PRO A 151 9.68 9.18 -13.24
C PRO A 151 9.79 8.58 -14.64
N ASP A 152 9.11 9.21 -15.60
CA ASP A 152 9.30 8.87 -17.01
C ASP A 152 10.59 9.55 -17.50
N PRO A 153 11.60 8.80 -17.98
CA PRO A 153 12.82 9.41 -18.51
C PRO A 153 12.57 10.35 -19.70
N GLU A 154 11.41 10.25 -20.36
CA GLU A 154 11.04 11.10 -21.50
C GLU A 154 10.20 12.34 -21.12
N GLN A 155 9.76 12.47 -19.86
CA GLN A 155 9.02 13.63 -19.34
C GLN A 155 9.70 14.17 -18.08
N PRO A 156 10.68 15.10 -18.23
CA PRO A 156 11.44 15.68 -17.12
C PRO A 156 10.60 16.61 -16.24
#